data_AF-A0A432QC72-F1
#
_entry.id   AF-A0A432QC72-F1
#
_cell.length_a   1.000
_cell.length_b   1.000
_cell.length_c   1.000
_cell.angle_alpha   90.00
_cell.angle_beta   90.00
_cell.angle_gamma   90.00
#
_symmetry.space_group_name_H-M   'P 1'
#
loop_
_entity.id
_entity.type
_entity.pdbx_description
1 polymer ?
#
loop_
_entity_poly.entity_id
_entity_poly.type
_entity_poly.pdbx_seq_one_letter_code
_entity_poly.pdbx_strand_id
1 'polypeptide(L)'
;MEKSLNELPADAAGNMSISVQGLKGRQSVRATFRLPEKTIQLLALMARQLGLQQKSLFDQLMEDSSVLQQVAASVPSASALSGRTRQKTFVLSKRSLEILDRVSRRQNIPRDLLVEISILRLLPVMSAEQDKHRKRLLLHNKMKSLRKQLVKLAADTEQQLGSEDQASMLVRDVSDVLEENLCELEAILEKGQAIEQYEKLREHS
;
A
#
# COMPACT_ATOMS: atom_id res chain seq x y z
N MET A 1 -27.79 -35.23 -50.03
CA MET A 1 -26.72 -34.38 -50.58
C MET A 1 -26.45 -33.33 -49.52
N GLU A 2 -25.63 -33.69 -48.53
CA GLU A 2 -24.22 -33.24 -48.36
C GLU A 2 -24.16 -31.85 -47.70
N LYS A 3 -24.02 -31.77 -46.37
CA LYS A 3 -22.78 -31.62 -45.57
C LYS A 3 -21.95 -30.35 -45.84
N SER A 4 -21.91 -29.47 -44.85
CA SER A 4 -20.75 -28.70 -44.29
C SER A 4 -21.32 -27.88 -43.12
N LEU A 5 -21.16 -28.20 -41.83
CA LEU A 5 -19.96 -28.23 -40.95
C LEU A 5 -19.13 -26.93 -40.98
N ASN A 6 -18.86 -26.43 -39.77
CA ASN A 6 -17.90 -25.38 -39.37
C ASN A 6 -18.37 -23.91 -39.58
N GLU A 7 -18.35 -22.95 -38.65
CA GLU A 7 -17.60 -22.76 -37.38
C GLU A 7 -18.37 -21.87 -36.39
N LEU A 8 -18.23 -22.19 -35.10
CA LEU A 8 -18.44 -21.27 -33.98
C LEU A 8 -17.35 -20.17 -34.03
N PRO A 9 -17.64 -18.88 -33.80
CA PRO A 9 -16.58 -17.96 -33.41
C PRO A 9 -16.28 -18.15 -31.93
N ALA A 10 -15.22 -18.89 -31.68
CA ALA A 10 -14.36 -18.69 -30.53
C ALA A 10 -13.77 -17.28 -30.60
N ASP A 11 -13.98 -16.46 -29.58
CA ASP A 11 -12.90 -15.68 -28.95
C ASP A 11 -13.42 -14.93 -27.71
N ALA A 12 -13.57 -15.71 -26.65
CA ALA A 12 -13.36 -15.23 -25.29
C ALA A 12 -11.84 -15.13 -25.05
N ALA A 13 -11.20 -14.12 -25.64
CA ALA A 13 -9.85 -13.73 -25.29
C ALA A 13 -9.73 -12.21 -25.51
N GLY A 14 -9.60 -11.47 -24.40
CA GLY A 14 -9.43 -10.03 -24.38
C GLY A 14 -8.24 -9.63 -25.24
N ASN A 15 -8.53 -9.17 -26.45
CA ASN A 15 -7.55 -8.67 -27.39
C ASN A 15 -6.99 -7.35 -26.85
N MET A 16 -5.92 -7.44 -26.07
CA MET A 16 -5.16 -6.31 -25.56
C MET A 16 -4.39 -5.66 -26.72
N SER A 17 -5.13 -4.98 -27.61
CA SER A 17 -4.54 -4.19 -28.68
C SER A 17 -3.78 -3.01 -28.06
N ILE A 18 -2.45 -3.11 -28.09
CA ILE A 18 -1.57 -2.03 -27.66
C ILE A 18 -1.64 -0.94 -28.74
N SER A 19 -2.50 0.05 -28.54
CA SER A 19 -2.57 1.22 -29.43
C SER A 19 -1.33 2.12 -29.24
N VAL A 20 -0.81 2.67 -30.33
CA VAL A 20 0.28 3.67 -30.34
C VAL A 20 -0.03 4.85 -29.41
N GLN A 21 -1.31 5.21 -29.30
CA GLN A 21 -1.76 6.29 -28.42
C GLN A 21 -1.71 5.87 -26.94
N GLY A 22 -1.98 4.60 -26.65
CA GLY A 22 -1.78 4.01 -25.32
C GLY A 22 -0.30 3.95 -24.92
N LEU A 23 0.60 3.66 -25.87
CA LEU A 23 2.05 3.70 -25.64
C LEU A 23 2.58 5.12 -25.41
N LYS A 24 2.11 6.10 -26.20
CA LYS A 24 2.45 7.52 -25.99
C LYS A 24 1.95 8.05 -24.65
N GLY A 25 0.77 7.61 -24.19
CA GLY A 25 0.24 7.97 -22.88
C GLY A 25 1.03 7.41 -21.69
N ARG A 26 1.73 6.28 -21.89
CA ARG A 26 2.59 5.63 -20.89
C ARG A 26 4.00 6.23 -20.78
N GLN A 27 4.33 7.21 -21.63
CA GLN A 27 5.61 7.91 -21.52
C GLN A 27 5.73 8.61 -20.17
N SER A 28 6.88 8.43 -19.53
CA SER A 28 7.21 9.07 -18.26
C SER A 28 7.56 10.53 -18.50
N VAL A 29 6.87 11.42 -17.80
CA VAL A 29 7.14 12.87 -17.79
C VAL A 29 7.45 13.31 -16.37
N ARG A 30 8.21 14.41 -16.24
CA ARG A 30 8.48 15.05 -14.95
C ARG A 30 7.58 16.27 -14.79
N ALA A 31 6.89 16.38 -13.67
CA ALA A 31 6.15 17.58 -13.30
C ALA A 31 6.46 17.99 -11.86
N THR A 32 6.54 19.29 -11.63
CA THR A 32 6.84 19.88 -10.33
C THR A 32 5.57 20.46 -9.75
N PHE A 33 5.27 20.11 -8.50
CA PHE A 33 4.13 20.60 -7.74
C PHE A 33 4.61 21.20 -6.42
N ARG A 34 3.88 22.19 -5.91
CA ARG A 34 4.12 22.74 -4.57
C ARG A 34 3.16 22.07 -3.58
N LEU A 35 3.66 21.17 -2.76
CA LEU A 35 2.86 20.36 -1.83
C LEU A 35 3.38 20.49 -0.40
N PRO A 36 2.53 20.29 0.62
CA PRO A 36 3.00 20.14 2.00
C PRO A 36 3.94 18.94 2.13
N GLU A 37 4.95 19.10 3.00
CA GLU A 37 5.94 18.03 3.26
C GLU A 37 5.25 16.75 3.76
N LYS A 38 4.22 16.88 4.62
CA LYS A 38 3.42 15.75 5.13
C LYS A 38 2.76 14.96 3.98
N THR A 39 2.20 15.65 3.00
CA THR A 39 1.57 15.04 1.82
C THR A 39 2.59 14.28 0.97
N ILE A 40 3.78 14.85 0.76
CA ILE A 40 4.87 14.18 0.02
C ILE A 40 5.30 12.89 0.74
N GLN A 41 5.42 12.96 2.07
CA GLN A 41 5.79 11.82 2.90
C GLN A 41 4.71 10.73 2.92
N LEU A 42 3.43 11.12 2.99
CA LEU A 42 2.30 10.19 2.93
C LEU A 42 2.37 9.33 1.68
N LEU A 43 2.53 9.96 0.51
CA LEU A 43 2.62 9.24 -0.76
C LEU A 43 3.81 8.28 -0.77
N ALA A 44 4.99 8.73 -0.31
CA ALA A 44 6.20 7.91 -0.30
C ALA A 44 6.06 6.69 0.63
N LEU A 45 5.48 6.90 1.80
CA LEU A 45 5.26 5.87 2.80
C LEU A 45 4.22 4.85 2.33
N MET A 46 3.11 5.31 1.76
CA MET A 46 2.07 4.43 1.24
C MET A 46 2.55 3.63 0.03
N ALA A 47 3.35 4.22 -0.86
CA ALA A 47 3.96 3.49 -1.96
C ALA A 47 4.82 2.33 -1.43
N ARG A 48 5.69 2.61 -0.45
CA ARG A 48 6.52 1.59 0.21
C ARG A 48 5.68 0.50 0.87
N GLN A 49 4.66 0.90 1.63
CA GLN A 49 3.84 -0.04 2.39
C GLN A 49 3.00 -0.95 1.50
N LEU A 50 2.52 -0.45 0.36
CA LEU A 50 1.78 -1.22 -0.62
C LEU A 50 2.69 -2.02 -1.57
N GLY A 51 4.02 -1.91 -1.43
CA GLY A 51 4.97 -2.53 -2.35
C GLY A 51 4.90 -1.96 -3.78
N LEU A 52 4.41 -0.73 -3.93
CA LEU A 52 4.21 -0.08 -5.22
C LEU A 52 5.31 0.95 -5.50
N GLN A 53 5.64 1.11 -6.78
CA GLN A 53 6.46 2.24 -7.21
C GLN A 53 5.69 3.55 -7.00
N GLN A 54 6.35 4.58 -6.48
CA GLN A 54 5.71 5.88 -6.20
C GLN A 54 5.00 6.47 -7.44
N LYS A 55 5.63 6.34 -8.61
CA LYS A 55 5.03 6.73 -9.90
C LYS A 55 3.72 5.99 -10.16
N SER A 56 3.69 4.67 -9.94
CA SER A 56 2.51 3.86 -10.21
C SER A 56 1.35 4.24 -9.29
N LEU A 57 1.63 4.45 -8.01
CA LEU A 57 0.61 4.91 -7.05
C LEU A 57 0.10 6.31 -7.43
N PHE A 58 1.01 7.22 -7.79
CA PHE A 58 0.63 8.56 -8.25
C PHE A 58 -0.24 8.51 -9.50
N ASP A 59 0.17 7.74 -10.51
CA ASP A 59 -0.58 7.60 -11.76
C ASP A 59 -1.99 7.04 -11.49
N GLN A 60 -2.12 6.02 -10.65
CA GLN A 60 -3.41 5.44 -10.27
C GLN A 60 -4.32 6.45 -9.56
N LEU A 61 -3.77 7.30 -8.69
CA LEU A 61 -4.53 8.36 -8.03
C LEU A 61 -5.03 9.42 -9.02
N MET A 62 -4.28 9.69 -10.10
CA MET A 62 -4.59 10.72 -11.09
C MET A 62 -5.43 10.23 -12.28
N GLU A 63 -5.37 8.95 -12.62
CA GLU A 63 -6.07 8.42 -13.80
C GLU A 63 -7.58 8.23 -13.56
N ASP A 64 -8.02 8.17 -12.30
CA ASP A 64 -9.43 8.14 -11.94
C ASP A 64 -10.08 9.52 -12.09
N SER A 65 -10.38 9.89 -13.34
CA SER A 65 -10.93 11.20 -13.69
C SER A 65 -12.31 11.47 -13.07
N SER A 66 -13.10 10.43 -12.80
CA SER A 66 -14.39 10.53 -12.10
C SER A 66 -14.18 10.96 -10.65
N VAL A 67 -13.28 10.29 -9.95
CA VAL A 67 -13.01 10.62 -8.54
C VAL A 67 -12.28 11.95 -8.43
N LEU A 68 -11.38 12.29 -9.35
CA LEU A 68 -10.77 13.62 -9.38
C LEU A 68 -11.81 14.75 -9.54
N GLN A 69 -12.85 14.53 -10.36
CA GLN A 69 -13.93 15.51 -10.52
C GLN A 69 -14.81 15.62 -9.28
N GLN A 70 -15.11 14.49 -8.62
CA GLN A 70 -15.85 14.50 -7.35
C GLN A 70 -15.06 15.22 -6.26
N VAL A 71 -13.76 14.93 -6.15
CA VAL A 71 -12.86 15.60 -5.23
C VAL A 71 -12.83 17.10 -5.49
N ALA A 72 -12.64 17.51 -6.75
CA ALA A 72 -12.68 18.90 -7.17
C ALA A 72 -13.99 19.61 -6.80
N ALA A 73 -15.13 18.95 -6.97
CA ALA A 73 -16.44 19.51 -6.62
C ALA A 73 -16.68 19.59 -5.10
N SER A 74 -16.01 18.75 -4.32
CA SER A 74 -16.17 18.67 -2.86
C SER A 74 -15.21 19.57 -2.06
N VAL A 75 -14.29 20.28 -2.73
CA VAL A 75 -13.31 21.16 -2.07
C VAL A 75 -14.05 22.34 -1.44
N PRO A 76 -14.12 22.45 -0.10
CA PRO A 76 -14.61 23.67 0.52
C PRO A 76 -13.61 24.78 0.16
N SER A 77 -14.11 25.95 -0.27
CA SER A 77 -13.31 27.11 -0.70
C SER A 77 -12.32 27.65 0.36
N ALA A 78 -12.18 27.03 1.53
CA ALA A 78 -11.49 27.56 2.69
C ALA A 78 -10.54 26.58 3.43
N SER A 79 -10.34 25.32 3.04
CA SER A 79 -9.52 24.42 3.87
C SER A 79 -8.68 23.39 3.11
N ALA A 80 -7.37 23.66 3.04
CA ALA A 80 -6.29 22.71 3.38
C ALA A 80 -4.93 23.27 2.93
N LEU A 81 -4.49 24.42 3.46
CA LEU A 81 -3.14 24.92 3.18
C LEU A 81 -2.52 25.55 4.43
N SER A 82 -2.58 24.83 5.56
CA SER A 82 -1.81 25.21 6.75
C SER A 82 -0.62 24.27 6.88
N GLY A 83 0.47 24.64 6.21
CA GLY A 83 1.74 23.93 6.29
C GLY A 83 2.79 24.53 5.38
N ARG A 84 4.08 24.38 5.74
CA ARG A 84 5.18 24.78 4.87
C ARG A 84 5.16 23.90 3.62
N THR A 85 4.86 24.50 2.48
CA THR A 85 4.88 23.81 1.19
C THR A 85 6.28 23.81 0.59
N ARG A 86 6.62 22.74 -0.12
CA ARG A 86 7.89 22.56 -0.82
C ARG A 86 7.62 22.17 -2.27
N GLN A 87 8.48 22.61 -3.17
CA GLN A 87 8.48 22.15 -4.55
C GLN A 87 9.03 20.71 -4.62
N LYS A 88 8.24 19.81 -5.18
CA LYS A 88 8.63 18.42 -5.41
C LYS A 88 8.35 18.03 -6.86
N THR A 89 9.37 17.52 -7.53
CA THR A 89 9.24 16.95 -8.87
C THR A 89 8.94 15.47 -8.78
N PHE A 90 7.85 15.05 -9.42
CA PHE A 90 7.45 13.66 -9.55
C PHE A 90 7.61 13.19 -11.00
N VAL A 91 7.83 11.89 -11.16
CA VAL A 91 7.73 11.21 -12.45
C VAL A 91 6.34 10.59 -12.52
N LEU A 92 5.60 10.88 -13.58
CA LEU A 92 4.23 10.42 -13.81
C LEU A 92 4.02 10.08 -15.29
N SER A 93 2.92 9.42 -15.63
CA SER A 93 2.56 9.19 -17.03
C SER A 93 2.09 10.50 -17.69
N LYS A 94 2.35 10.62 -18.99
CA LYS A 94 1.84 11.76 -19.78
C LYS A 94 0.32 11.83 -19.70
N ARG A 95 -0.36 10.68 -19.72
CA ARG A 95 -1.81 10.57 -19.58
C ARG A 95 -2.31 11.16 -18.26
N SER A 96 -1.65 10.83 -17.14
CA SER A 96 -2.01 11.35 -15.81
C SER A 96 -1.89 12.87 -15.77
N LEU A 97 -0.86 13.45 -16.39
CA LEU A 97 -0.70 14.90 -16.48
C LEU A 97 -1.80 15.55 -17.34
N GLU A 98 -2.14 14.94 -18.49
CA GLU A 98 -3.22 15.42 -19.37
C GLU A 98 -4.59 15.39 -18.67
N ILE A 99 -4.89 14.34 -17.90
CA ILE A 99 -6.12 14.23 -17.11
C ILE A 99 -6.15 15.32 -16.04
N LEU A 100 -5.04 15.50 -15.30
CA LEU A 100 -4.93 16.51 -14.28
C LEU A 100 -5.12 17.93 -14.84
N ASP A 101 -4.48 18.25 -15.97
CA ASP A 101 -4.63 19.53 -16.67
C ASP A 101 -6.07 19.76 -17.12
N ARG A 102 -6.72 18.73 -17.65
CA ARG A 102 -8.12 18.80 -18.10
C ARG A 102 -9.07 19.05 -16.93
N VAL A 103 -8.91 18.35 -15.81
CA VAL A 103 -9.77 18.52 -14.62
C VAL A 103 -9.52 19.90 -13.98
N SER A 104 -8.27 20.30 -13.84
CA SER A 104 -7.87 21.62 -13.33
C SER A 104 -8.54 22.76 -14.10
N ARG A 105 -8.50 22.72 -15.44
CA ARG A 105 -9.14 23.74 -16.29
C ARG A 105 -10.66 23.70 -16.21
N ARG A 106 -11.27 22.51 -16.16
CA ARG A 106 -12.73 22.36 -16.12
C ARG A 106 -13.34 22.86 -14.82
N GLN A 107 -12.64 22.64 -13.70
CA GLN A 107 -13.13 22.96 -12.36
C GLN A 107 -12.53 24.27 -11.82
N ASN A 108 -11.64 24.92 -12.56
CA ASN A 108 -10.91 26.13 -12.16
C ASN A 108 -10.15 25.97 -10.82
N ILE A 109 -9.53 24.80 -10.61
CA ILE A 109 -8.77 24.46 -9.40
C ILE A 109 -7.29 24.28 -9.74
N PRO A 110 -6.35 24.82 -8.93
CA PRO A 110 -4.92 24.60 -9.14
C PRO A 110 -4.55 23.11 -9.13
N ARG A 111 -3.66 22.69 -10.05
CA ARG A 111 -3.16 21.31 -10.13
C ARG A 111 -2.54 20.84 -8.82
N ASP A 112 -1.79 21.72 -8.16
CA ASP A 112 -1.15 21.44 -6.88
C ASP A 112 -2.17 21.02 -5.82
N LEU A 113 -3.32 21.71 -5.75
CA LEU A 113 -4.40 21.39 -4.81
C LEU A 113 -5.08 20.06 -5.17
N LEU A 114 -5.32 19.80 -6.46
CA LEU A 114 -5.86 18.51 -6.91
C LEU A 114 -4.94 17.35 -6.54
N VAL A 115 -3.64 17.51 -6.75
CA VAL A 115 -2.62 16.51 -6.38
C VAL A 115 -2.61 16.30 -4.88
N GLU A 116 -2.63 17.36 -4.09
CA GLU A 116 -2.65 17.28 -2.64
C GLU A 116 -3.84 16.47 -2.12
N ILE A 117 -5.06 16.85 -2.49
CA ILE A 117 -6.26 16.19 -2.00
C ILE A 117 -6.31 14.73 -2.47
N SER A 118 -5.85 14.47 -3.69
CA SER A 118 -5.76 13.10 -4.20
C SER A 118 -4.82 12.23 -3.37
N ILE A 119 -3.68 12.77 -2.91
CA ILE A 119 -2.77 12.05 -2.02
C ILE A 119 -3.40 11.88 -0.63
N LEU A 120 -4.11 12.88 -0.11
CA LEU A 120 -4.78 12.80 1.18
C LEU A 120 -5.87 11.72 1.25
N ARG A 121 -6.41 11.27 0.11
CA ARG A 121 -7.29 10.08 0.03
C ARG A 121 -6.63 8.79 0.51
N LEU A 122 -5.31 8.76 0.65
CA LEU A 122 -4.60 7.62 1.21
C LEU A 122 -4.68 7.57 2.75
N LEU A 123 -5.12 8.65 3.42
CA LEU A 123 -5.21 8.69 4.89
C LEU A 123 -6.10 7.58 5.48
N PRO A 124 -7.31 7.29 4.95
CA PRO A 124 -8.12 6.17 5.46
C PRO A 124 -7.44 4.82 5.25
N VAL A 125 -6.74 4.63 4.13
CA VAL A 125 -6.00 3.39 3.84
C VAL A 125 -4.84 3.21 4.83
N MET A 126 -4.13 4.31 5.11
CA MET A 126 -3.06 4.34 6.09
C MET A 126 -3.56 4.00 7.50
N SER A 127 -4.67 4.61 7.92
CA SER A 127 -5.30 4.33 9.23
C SER A 127 -5.70 2.86 9.36
N ALA A 128 -6.31 2.28 8.32
CA ALA A 128 -6.64 0.86 8.30
C ALA A 128 -5.38 -0.03 8.39
N GLU A 129 -4.27 0.38 7.79
CA GLU A 129 -3.01 -0.38 7.87
C GLU A 129 -2.33 -0.24 9.25
N GLN A 130 -2.43 0.93 9.89
CA GLN A 130 -2.00 1.13 11.28
C GLN A 130 -2.76 0.21 12.23
N ASP A 131 -4.08 0.13 12.10
CA ASP A 131 -4.90 -0.77 12.93
C ASP A 131 -4.50 -2.23 12.76
N LYS A 132 -4.20 -2.67 11.52
CA LYS A 132 -3.65 -4.00 11.29
C LYS A 132 -2.28 -4.17 11.95
N HIS A 133 -1.40 -3.19 11.85
CA HIS A 133 -0.08 -3.24 12.49
C HIS A 133 -0.18 -3.35 14.03
N ARG A 134 -1.04 -2.55 14.67
CA ARG A 134 -1.34 -2.65 16.11
C ARG A 134 -1.86 -4.04 16.50
N LYS A 135 -2.76 -4.63 15.71
CA LYS A 135 -3.24 -6.00 15.93
C LYS A 135 -2.12 -7.03 15.80
N ARG A 136 -1.20 -6.87 14.84
CA ARG A 136 -0.03 -7.74 14.67
C ARG A 136 0.91 -7.65 15.89
N LEU A 137 1.12 -6.46 16.45
CA LEU A 137 1.90 -6.28 17.70
C LEU A 137 1.28 -7.03 18.88
N LEU A 138 -0.05 -6.95 19.04
CA LEU A 138 -0.76 -7.69 20.08
C LEU A 138 -0.61 -9.21 19.90
N LEU A 139 -0.71 -9.71 18.66
CA LEU A 139 -0.51 -11.12 18.35
C LEU A 139 0.92 -11.56 18.66
N HIS A 140 1.93 -10.78 18.27
CA HIS A 140 3.34 -11.06 18.53
C HIS A 140 3.64 -11.18 20.03
N ASN A 141 3.09 -10.28 20.85
CA ASN A 141 3.21 -10.38 22.31
C ASN A 141 2.58 -11.67 22.87
N LYS A 142 1.43 -12.08 22.33
CA LYS A 142 0.79 -13.35 22.72
C LYS A 142 1.64 -14.56 22.32
N MET A 143 2.18 -14.58 21.10
CA MET A 143 3.07 -15.65 20.64
C MET A 143 4.36 -15.73 21.45
N LYS A 144 4.93 -14.58 21.85
CA LYS A 144 6.08 -14.53 22.77
C LYS A 144 5.76 -15.14 24.14
N SER A 145 4.54 -14.94 24.65
CA SER A 145 4.09 -15.59 25.89
C SER A 145 3.95 -17.10 25.73
N LEU A 146 3.35 -17.55 24.61
CA LEU A 146 3.24 -18.98 24.29
C LEU A 146 4.61 -19.65 24.17
N ARG A 147 5.58 -19.00 23.53
CA ARG A 147 6.96 -19.51 23.45
C ARG A 147 7.56 -19.76 24.83
N LYS A 148 7.36 -18.84 25.78
CA LYS A 148 7.86 -19.04 27.16
C LYS A 148 7.23 -20.27 27.82
N GLN A 149 5.95 -20.52 27.56
CA GLN A 149 5.25 -21.70 28.09
C GLN A 149 5.74 -22.99 27.42
N LEU A 150 5.94 -22.99 26.11
CA LEU A 150 6.46 -24.13 25.36
C LEU A 150 7.89 -24.48 25.75
N VAL A 151 8.77 -23.50 25.92
CA VAL A 151 10.15 -23.73 26.40
C VAL A 151 10.14 -24.39 27.78
N LYS A 152 9.24 -23.94 28.67
CA LYS A 152 9.08 -24.57 29.98
C LYS A 152 8.57 -26.01 29.85
N LEU A 153 7.55 -26.24 29.03
CA LEU A 153 7.00 -27.58 28.78
C LEU A 153 8.05 -28.52 28.18
N ALA A 154 8.87 -28.04 27.24
CA ALA A 154 9.96 -28.81 26.66
C ALA A 154 10.95 -29.26 27.73
N ALA A 155 11.40 -28.32 28.58
CA ALA A 155 12.30 -28.63 29.69
C ALA A 155 11.69 -29.64 30.68
N ASP A 156 10.42 -29.45 31.05
CA ASP A 156 9.71 -30.36 31.97
C ASP A 156 9.56 -31.77 31.36
N THR A 157 9.28 -31.86 30.05
CA THR A 157 9.10 -33.14 29.33
C THR A 157 10.44 -33.87 29.15
N GLU A 158 11.50 -33.14 28.77
CA GLU A 158 12.85 -33.70 28.67
C GLU A 158 13.35 -34.21 30.03
N GLN A 159 13.04 -33.50 31.13
CA GLN A 159 13.40 -33.94 32.47
C GLN A 159 12.67 -35.23 32.89
N GLN A 160 11.41 -35.39 32.49
CA GLN A 160 10.57 -36.52 32.91
C GLN A 160 10.74 -37.76 32.03
N LEU A 161 10.91 -37.58 30.71
CA LEU A 161 10.89 -38.66 29.72
C LEU A 161 12.24 -38.87 29.04
N GLY A 162 13.16 -37.92 29.14
CA GLY A 162 14.45 -37.93 28.44
C GLY A 162 14.39 -37.26 27.06
N SER A 163 15.56 -36.89 26.52
CA SER A 163 15.68 -36.14 25.26
C SER A 163 15.28 -36.92 24.01
N GLU A 164 15.42 -38.24 24.06
CA GLU A 164 15.16 -39.17 22.95
C GLU A 164 13.72 -39.72 22.93
N ASP A 165 12.92 -39.37 23.95
CA ASP A 165 11.52 -39.78 23.98
C ASP A 165 10.72 -39.09 22.87
N GLN A 166 9.78 -39.83 22.27
CA GLN A 166 8.99 -39.34 21.16
C GLN A 166 8.16 -38.11 21.55
N ALA A 167 7.63 -38.04 22.77
CA ALA A 167 6.87 -36.88 23.23
C ALA A 167 7.79 -35.66 23.44
N SER A 168 9.01 -35.86 23.96
CA SER A 168 10.01 -34.79 24.07
C SER A 168 10.39 -34.20 22.71
N MET A 169 10.60 -35.06 21.71
CA MET A 169 10.88 -34.62 20.34
C MET A 169 9.72 -33.81 19.75
N LEU A 170 8.48 -34.29 19.88
CA LEU A 170 7.29 -33.57 19.37
C LEU A 170 7.12 -32.18 20.00
N VAL A 171 7.38 -32.02 21.29
CA VAL A 171 7.30 -30.72 21.97
C VAL A 171 8.39 -29.77 21.46
N ARG A 172 9.61 -30.29 21.22
CA ARG A 172 10.72 -29.53 20.66
C ARG A 172 10.39 -29.04 19.24
N ASP A 173 9.88 -29.92 18.38
CA ASP A 173 9.49 -29.57 17.01
C ASP A 173 8.45 -28.43 16.99
N VAL A 174 7.47 -28.47 17.88
CA VAL A 174 6.46 -27.40 17.99
C VAL A 174 7.10 -26.08 18.47
N SER A 175 8.07 -26.14 19.38
CA SER A 175 8.81 -24.97 19.86
C SER A 175 9.60 -24.32 18.72
N ASP A 176 10.29 -25.13 17.91
CA ASP A 176 11.13 -24.66 16.81
C ASP A 176 10.26 -23.98 15.73
N VAL A 177 9.15 -24.62 15.33
CA VAL A 177 8.19 -24.03 14.38
C VAL A 177 7.61 -22.72 14.91
N LEU A 178 7.33 -22.61 16.21
CA LEU A 178 6.85 -21.34 16.78
C LEU A 178 7.94 -20.25 16.71
N GLU A 179 9.20 -20.60 16.93
CA GLU A 179 10.33 -19.66 16.85
C GLU A 179 10.51 -19.13 15.43
N GLU A 180 10.48 -19.99 14.42
CA GLU A 180 10.54 -19.58 13.01
C GLU A 180 9.39 -18.62 12.66
N ASN A 181 8.17 -18.96 13.04
CA ASN A 181 6.99 -18.12 12.81
C ASN A 181 7.09 -16.76 13.54
N LEU A 182 7.69 -16.73 14.72
CA LEU A 182 7.95 -15.48 15.45
C LEU A 182 8.94 -14.59 14.71
N CYS A 183 10.01 -15.15 14.15
CA CYS A 183 10.98 -14.42 13.32
C CYS A 183 10.32 -13.85 12.06
N GLU A 184 9.48 -14.63 11.37
CA GLU A 184 8.73 -14.14 10.21
C GLU A 184 7.79 -12.98 10.58
N LEU A 185 7.08 -13.10 11.70
CA LEU A 185 6.20 -12.05 12.19
C LEU A 185 6.98 -10.79 12.57
N GLU A 186 8.16 -10.92 13.16
CA GLU A 186 9.05 -9.79 13.45
C GLU A 186 9.46 -9.04 12.18
N ALA A 187 9.82 -9.75 11.11
CA ALA A 187 10.14 -9.13 9.83
C ALA A 187 8.94 -8.38 9.20
N ILE A 188 7.72 -8.88 9.39
CA ILE A 188 6.49 -8.18 8.96
C ILE A 188 6.27 -6.92 9.81
N LEU A 189 6.52 -6.98 11.12
CA LEU A 189 6.36 -5.86 12.02
C LEU A 189 7.39 -4.74 11.73
N GLU A 190 8.65 -5.08 11.50
CA GLU A 190 9.69 -4.10 11.13
C GLU A 190 9.29 -3.26 9.91
N LYS A 191 8.72 -3.90 8.88
CA LYS A 191 8.22 -3.19 7.69
C LYS A 191 7.10 -2.21 8.04
N GLY A 192 6.23 -2.56 8.99
CA GLY A 192 5.10 -1.73 9.42
C GLY A 192 5.45 -0.57 10.36
N GLN A 193 6.64 -0.56 10.97
CA GLN A 193 7.05 0.49 11.92
C GLN A 193 7.06 1.89 11.30
N ALA A 194 7.37 2.00 10.00
CA ALA A 194 7.40 3.28 9.30
C ALA A 194 6.04 3.99 9.33
N ILE A 195 4.93 3.24 9.33
CA ILE A 195 3.56 3.79 9.29
C ILE A 195 3.18 4.45 10.62
N GLU A 196 3.62 3.89 11.75
CA GLU A 196 3.39 4.46 13.08
C GLU A 196 4.12 5.81 13.25
N GLN A 197 5.22 6.02 12.54
CA GLN A 197 5.99 7.28 12.59
C GLN A 197 5.25 8.43 11.91
N TYR A 198 4.34 8.16 10.97
CA TYR A 198 3.59 9.20 10.25
C TYR A 198 2.60 9.96 11.17
N GLU A 199 1.95 9.28 12.12
CA GLU A 199 1.05 9.93 13.09
C GLU A 199 1.79 10.93 13.99
N LYS A 200 2.99 10.56 14.46
CA LYS A 200 3.83 11.46 15.27
C LYS A 200 4.22 12.73 14.51
N LEU A 201 4.41 12.64 13.20
CA LEU A 201 4.68 13.80 12.33
C LEU A 201 3.44 14.67 12.11
N ARG A 202 2.24 14.12 12.25
CA ARG A 202 0.99 14.88 12.16
C ARG A 202 0.80 15.80 13.37
N GLU A 203 1.13 15.31 14.58
CA GLU A 203 0.90 16.00 15.86
C GLU A 203 1.89 17.13 16.18
N HIS A 204 3.09 17.13 15.59
CA HIS A 204 4.16 18.11 15.87
C HIS A 204 4.27 19.26 14.84
N SER A 205 3.18 19.64 14.15
CA SER A 205 3.15 20.89 13.34
C SER A 205 1.75 21.47 13.26
#